data_AF-A0A7Z9IFK7-F1
#
_entry.id   AF-A0A7Z9IFK7-F1
#
_cell.length_a   1.000
_cell.length_b   1.000
_cell.length_c   1.000
_cell.angle_alpha   90.00
_cell.angle_beta   90.00
_cell.angle_gamma   90.00
#
_symmetry.space_group_name_H-M   'P 1'
#
loop_
_entity.id
_entity.type
_entity.pdbx_description
1 polymer ?
#
loop_
_entity_poly.entity_id
_entity_poly.type
_entity_poly.pdbx_seq_one_letter_code
_entity_poly.pdbx_strand_id
1 'polypeptide(L)'
;MNQQSGLETVIGGGNPEQATKHYEAALQFELDGKRYEAVEELRNAASCGTDATHKFRLAYLLDLVGEESEAISVYEELTTRERPHFNSLLNLSVIYEDRGNLNAAEKCLRQILDTDPNHKRARLYLVDVQSSTDMYYDEEIARDAAKTAAMMNTPVTDFELSVRARNCLKKMEIRSLGDLLKVSENELLSYKNFGETSLVEIKHMLTARGLRLGQGAEGSHVSRVHQDRYEELLNHAPEQILKQPVSVLNLSVRARKALQRLNIQTLGDLAIRTEAELMGIKNFGSTSLVEINAGLVAHGLELRNLDD
;
A
#
# COMPACT_ATOMS: atom_id res chain seq x y z
N MET A 1 -8.63 22.39 -50.86
CA MET A 1 -7.56 21.59 -50.22
C MET A 1 -7.19 22.29 -48.93
N ASN A 2 -7.88 21.94 -47.83
CA ASN A 2 -7.52 22.38 -46.49
C ASN A 2 -6.43 21.43 -45.99
N GLN A 3 -5.21 21.94 -45.80
CA GLN A 3 -4.23 21.25 -44.97
C GLN A 3 -4.37 21.76 -43.54
N GLN A 4 -4.69 20.82 -42.66
CA GLN A 4 -4.79 21.00 -41.22
C GLN A 4 -3.40 21.34 -40.67
N SER A 5 -3.32 22.50 -40.02
CA SER A 5 -2.29 22.85 -39.06
C SER A 5 -2.36 21.85 -37.90
N GLY A 6 -1.38 20.95 -37.85
CA GLY A 6 -1.20 20.00 -36.74
C GLY A 6 -0.66 20.74 -35.53
N LEU A 7 -1.32 20.55 -34.39
CA LEU A 7 -0.91 21.04 -33.08
C LEU A 7 0.50 20.55 -32.71
N GLU A 8 1.49 21.43 -32.79
CA GLU A 8 2.73 21.30 -32.03
C GLU A 8 2.41 21.42 -30.54
N THR A 9 2.53 20.30 -29.85
CA THR A 9 2.43 20.25 -28.40
C THR A 9 3.76 20.77 -27.85
N VAL A 10 3.74 21.94 -27.23
CA VAL A 10 4.88 22.59 -26.56
C VAL A 10 5.41 21.65 -25.47
N ILE A 11 6.46 20.90 -25.79
CA ILE A 11 7.35 20.29 -24.79
C ILE A 11 8.22 21.44 -24.29
N GLY A 12 8.06 21.80 -23.01
CA GLY A 12 8.76 22.93 -22.38
C GLY A 12 10.27 22.86 -22.61
N GLY A 13 10.77 23.80 -23.41
CA GLY A 13 12.19 23.94 -23.73
C GLY A 13 12.96 24.47 -22.54
N GLY A 14 13.59 23.59 -21.78
CA GLY A 14 14.73 23.98 -20.95
C GLY A 14 15.89 24.46 -21.82
N ASN A 15 16.77 25.29 -21.27
CA ASN A 15 18.02 25.71 -21.87
C ASN A 15 19.19 25.02 -21.14
N PRO A 16 19.64 23.82 -21.59
CA PRO A 16 20.68 23.06 -20.90
C PRO A 16 22.01 23.80 -20.81
N GLU A 17 22.37 24.59 -21.83
CA GLU A 17 23.60 25.37 -21.85
C GLU A 17 23.59 26.44 -20.75
N GLN A 18 22.45 27.11 -20.58
CA GLN A 18 22.25 28.06 -19.49
C GLN A 18 22.25 27.38 -18.12
N ALA A 19 21.64 26.19 -18.01
CA ALA A 19 21.68 25.40 -16.78
C ALA A 19 23.12 25.02 -16.39
N THR A 20 23.94 24.59 -17.35
CA THR A 20 25.37 24.27 -17.12
C THR A 20 26.15 25.50 -16.68
N LYS A 21 25.90 26.67 -17.29
CA LYS A 21 26.58 27.91 -16.90
C LYS A 21 26.28 28.31 -15.44
N HIS A 22 25.02 28.22 -15.03
CA HIS A 22 24.62 28.46 -13.65
C HIS A 22 25.25 27.42 -12.70
N TYR A 23 25.30 26.16 -13.10
CA TYR A 23 25.97 25.10 -12.32
C TYR A 23 27.47 25.37 -12.13
N GLU A 24 28.19 25.75 -13.17
CA GLU A 24 29.61 26.12 -13.08
C GLU A 24 29.85 27.34 -12.18
N ALA A 25 28.96 28.34 -12.25
CA ALA A 25 29.00 29.49 -11.35
C ALA A 25 28.79 29.08 -9.89
N ALA A 26 27.85 28.17 -9.62
CA ALA A 26 27.64 27.64 -8.29
C ALA A 26 28.89 26.94 -7.74
N LEU A 27 29.58 26.13 -8.57
CA LEU A 27 30.83 25.48 -8.16
C LEU A 27 31.92 26.48 -7.79
N GLN A 28 32.02 27.61 -8.50
CA GLN A 28 32.97 28.68 -8.14
C GLN A 28 32.58 29.34 -6.81
N PHE A 29 31.31 29.63 -6.60
CA PHE A 29 30.84 30.16 -5.31
C PHE A 29 31.09 29.21 -4.15
N GLU A 30 30.96 27.89 -4.36
CA GLU A 30 31.34 26.90 -3.35
C GLU A 30 32.83 26.92 -3.03
N LEU A 31 33.70 27.03 -4.04
CA LEU A 31 35.15 27.15 -3.83
C LEU A 31 35.51 28.43 -3.05
N ASP A 32 34.77 29.51 -3.28
CA ASP A 32 34.89 30.77 -2.54
C ASP A 32 34.26 30.72 -1.14
N GLY A 33 33.61 29.62 -0.76
CA GLY A 33 32.90 29.47 0.53
C GLY A 33 31.56 30.20 0.61
N LYS A 34 31.06 30.73 -0.51
CA LYS A 34 29.82 31.51 -0.65
C LYS A 34 28.62 30.60 -0.92
N ARG A 35 28.20 29.88 0.14
CA ARG A 35 27.20 28.80 0.03
C ARG A 35 25.81 29.29 -0.37
N TYR A 36 25.39 30.46 0.10
CA TYR A 36 24.06 31.01 -0.24
C TYR A 36 23.98 31.41 -1.72
N GLU A 37 25.03 32.05 -2.23
CA GLU A 37 25.15 32.42 -3.63
C GLU A 37 25.22 31.16 -4.53
N ALA A 38 25.92 30.12 -4.09
CA ALA A 38 25.92 28.84 -4.79
C ALA A 38 24.54 28.18 -4.86
N VAL A 39 23.75 28.25 -3.78
CA VAL A 39 22.35 27.76 -3.77
C VAL A 39 21.49 28.51 -4.77
N GLU A 40 21.58 29.84 -4.82
CA GLU A 40 20.83 30.65 -5.79
C GLU A 40 21.18 30.28 -7.24
N GLU A 41 22.47 30.11 -7.55
CA GLU A 41 22.89 29.67 -8.87
C GLU A 41 22.39 28.25 -9.19
N LEU A 42 22.34 27.33 -8.21
CA LEU A 42 21.77 26.00 -8.41
C LEU A 42 20.25 26.01 -8.59
N ARG A 43 19.50 26.91 -7.94
CA ARG A 43 18.07 27.12 -8.20
C ARG A 43 17.84 27.65 -9.61
N ASN A 44 18.69 28.58 -10.07
CA ASN A 44 18.69 29.07 -11.45
C ASN A 44 19.01 27.95 -12.45
N ALA A 45 19.99 27.10 -12.14
CA ALA A 45 20.31 25.93 -12.97
C ALA A 45 19.12 24.98 -13.07
N ALA A 46 18.46 24.67 -11.94
CA ALA A 46 17.29 23.81 -11.90
C ALA A 46 16.07 24.36 -12.65
N SER A 47 15.89 25.69 -12.66
CA SER A 47 14.80 26.33 -13.43
C SER A 47 15.06 26.36 -14.94
N CYS A 48 16.33 26.32 -15.37
CA CYS A 48 16.73 26.25 -16.78
C CYS A 48 16.69 24.82 -17.35
N GLY A 49 16.70 23.78 -16.52
CA GLY A 49 16.65 22.39 -16.96
C GLY A 49 16.95 21.39 -15.84
N THR A 50 16.27 20.26 -15.85
CA THR A 50 16.27 19.29 -14.76
C THR A 50 17.30 18.16 -14.96
N ASP A 51 18.57 18.42 -14.62
CA ASP A 51 19.56 17.35 -14.45
C ASP A 51 19.57 16.81 -13.00
N ALA A 52 19.74 15.50 -12.87
CA ALA A 52 19.81 14.82 -11.58
C ALA A 52 21.00 15.32 -10.75
N THR A 53 22.13 15.57 -11.42
CA THR A 53 23.39 16.00 -10.78
C THR A 53 23.22 17.38 -10.17
N HIS A 54 22.62 18.32 -10.92
CA HIS A 54 22.35 19.68 -10.45
C HIS A 54 21.40 19.66 -9.25
N LYS A 55 20.32 18.89 -9.32
CA LYS A 55 19.35 18.73 -8.22
C LYS A 55 19.98 18.11 -6.98
N PHE A 56 20.78 17.06 -7.15
CA PHE A 56 21.45 16.42 -6.01
C PHE A 56 22.41 17.40 -5.33
N ARG A 57 23.17 18.18 -6.12
CA ARG A 57 24.05 19.22 -5.58
C ARG A 57 23.28 20.33 -4.86
N LEU A 58 22.15 20.77 -5.43
CA LEU A 58 21.25 21.74 -4.80
C LEU A 58 20.76 21.24 -3.44
N ALA A 59 20.20 20.03 -3.39
CA ALA A 59 19.71 19.44 -2.14
C ALA A 59 20.82 19.32 -1.08
N TYR A 60 22.02 18.94 -1.50
CA TYR A 60 23.19 18.87 -0.61
C TYR A 60 23.58 20.23 -0.02
N LEU A 61 23.59 21.29 -0.83
CA LEU A 61 23.89 22.62 -0.31
C LEU A 61 22.77 23.19 0.55
N LEU A 62 21.51 22.96 0.18
CA LEU A 62 20.33 23.35 0.97
C LEU A 62 20.40 22.75 2.39
N ASP A 63 20.72 21.46 2.48
CA ASP A 63 20.97 20.77 3.75
C ASP A 63 22.09 21.44 4.56
N LEU A 64 23.23 21.73 3.94
CA LEU A 64 24.36 22.41 4.59
C LEU A 64 24.06 23.83 5.08
N VAL A 65 23.15 24.56 4.44
CA VAL A 65 22.75 25.92 4.86
C VAL A 65 21.54 25.92 5.81
N GLY A 66 20.96 24.74 6.11
CA GLY A 66 19.83 24.57 7.02
C GLY A 66 18.45 24.76 6.36
N GLU A 67 18.37 24.87 5.04
CA GLU A 67 17.11 24.95 4.28
C GLU A 67 16.52 23.55 4.03
N GLU A 68 16.36 22.79 5.12
CA GLU A 68 16.04 21.36 5.11
C GLU A 68 14.71 21.06 4.39
N SER A 69 13.70 21.90 4.54
CA SER A 69 12.38 21.66 3.93
C SER A 69 12.44 21.61 2.41
N GLU A 70 13.26 22.46 1.80
CA GLU A 70 13.51 22.42 0.36
C GLU A 70 14.45 21.26 0.00
N ALA A 71 15.48 21.01 0.82
CA ALA A 71 16.39 19.88 0.62
C ALA A 71 15.64 18.54 0.54
N ILE A 72 14.72 18.29 1.47
CA ILE A 72 13.86 17.10 1.49
C ILE A 72 13.04 16.99 0.21
N SER A 73 12.36 18.07 -0.20
CA SER A 73 11.54 18.08 -1.42
C SER A 73 12.37 17.71 -2.65
N VAL A 74 13.57 18.28 -2.80
CA VAL A 74 14.46 17.99 -3.94
C VAL A 74 15.00 16.56 -3.86
N TYR A 75 15.38 16.07 -2.68
CA TYR A 75 15.81 14.68 -2.54
C TYR A 75 14.68 13.69 -2.82
N GLU A 76 13.47 13.91 -2.31
CA GLU A 76 12.29 13.07 -2.56
C GLU A 76 12.04 12.95 -4.06
N GLU A 77 12.07 14.07 -4.79
CA GLU A 77 11.94 14.07 -6.25
C GLU A 77 12.98 13.16 -6.92
N LEU A 78 14.25 13.21 -6.49
CA LEU A 78 15.33 12.37 -7.01
C LEU A 78 15.13 10.87 -6.72
N THR A 79 14.34 10.52 -5.70
CA THR A 79 14.05 9.12 -5.34
C THR A 79 12.84 8.52 -6.07
N THR A 80 11.99 9.34 -6.68
CA THR A 80 10.79 8.87 -7.43
C THR A 80 11.10 8.29 -8.81
N ARG A 81 12.38 8.26 -9.21
CA ARG A 81 12.84 7.78 -10.52
C ARG A 81 12.96 6.26 -10.53
N GLU A 82 12.86 5.63 -11.72
CA GLU A 82 12.99 4.17 -11.90
C GLU A 82 14.26 3.58 -11.26
N ARG A 83 15.35 4.35 -11.25
CA ARG A 83 16.55 4.03 -10.48
C ARG A 83 16.71 5.09 -9.39
N PRO A 84 16.31 4.79 -8.15
CA PRO A 84 16.40 5.75 -7.07
C PRO A 84 17.86 6.11 -6.80
N HIS A 85 18.13 7.39 -6.61
CA HIS A 85 19.48 7.87 -6.36
C HIS A 85 19.92 7.53 -4.93
N PHE A 86 20.82 6.54 -4.76
CA PHE A 86 21.21 6.01 -3.45
C PHE A 86 21.74 7.06 -2.48
N ASN A 87 22.55 8.00 -2.96
CA ASN A 87 23.07 9.07 -2.10
C ASN A 87 21.94 10.01 -1.63
N SER A 88 20.88 10.20 -2.43
CA SER A 88 19.72 10.98 -2.02
C SER A 88 18.94 10.25 -0.93
N LEU A 89 18.75 8.93 -1.07
CA LEU A 89 18.10 8.10 -0.06
C LEU A 89 18.89 8.07 1.26
N LEU A 90 20.23 7.99 1.20
CA LEU A 90 21.08 8.07 2.39
C LEU A 90 21.01 9.42 3.08
N ASN A 91 21.02 10.52 2.32
CA ASN A 91 20.95 11.85 2.91
C ASN A 91 19.55 12.09 3.50
N LEU A 92 18.48 11.67 2.81
CA LEU A 92 17.11 11.69 3.34
C LEU A 92 16.97 10.89 4.63
N SER A 93 17.60 9.71 4.73
CA SER A 93 17.47 8.90 5.94
C SER A 93 18.05 9.62 7.16
N VAL A 94 19.18 10.32 6.99
CA VAL A 94 19.79 11.11 8.07
C VAL A 94 18.88 12.28 8.45
N ILE A 95 18.37 13.04 7.48
CA ILE A 95 17.47 14.17 7.75
C ILE A 95 16.18 13.71 8.45
N TYR A 96 15.60 12.57 8.04
CA TYR A 96 14.42 12.03 8.71
C TYR A 96 14.72 11.52 10.12
N GLU A 97 15.89 10.90 10.33
CA GLU A 97 16.34 10.47 11.66
C GLU A 97 16.50 11.68 12.61
N ASP A 98 17.17 12.74 12.16
CA ASP A 98 17.36 13.97 12.93
C ASP A 98 16.03 14.65 13.30
N ARG A 99 15.01 14.52 12.43
CA ARG A 99 13.64 14.99 12.69
C ARG A 99 12.81 14.04 13.56
N GLY A 100 13.37 12.91 13.99
CA GLY A 100 12.67 11.87 14.76
C GLY A 100 11.68 11.04 13.95
N ASN A 101 11.65 11.17 12.62
CA ASN A 101 10.82 10.37 11.73
C ASN A 101 11.54 9.06 11.36
N LEU A 102 11.76 8.22 12.37
CA LEU A 102 12.53 6.98 12.26
C LEU A 102 11.95 6.00 11.22
N ASN A 103 10.62 5.97 11.07
CA ASN A 103 9.95 5.13 10.09
C ASN A 103 10.29 5.53 8.63
N ALA A 104 10.32 6.84 8.35
CA ALA A 104 10.70 7.32 7.01
C ALA A 104 12.18 7.07 6.74
N ALA A 105 13.04 7.28 7.74
CA ALA A 105 14.47 6.98 7.66
C ALA A 105 14.73 5.49 7.34
N GLU A 106 14.08 4.58 8.08
CA GLU A 106 14.19 3.14 7.85
C GLU A 106 13.70 2.75 6.44
N LYS A 107 12.60 3.34 5.96
CA LYS A 107 12.09 3.09 4.61
C LYS A 107 13.11 3.45 3.53
N CYS A 108 13.75 4.62 3.64
CA CYS A 108 14.78 5.04 2.69
C CYS A 108 15.97 4.07 2.67
N LEU A 109 16.40 3.59 3.84
CA LEU A 109 17.52 2.66 3.97
C LEU A 109 17.19 1.27 3.42
N ARG A 110 15.98 0.76 3.68
CA ARG A 110 15.50 -0.51 3.10
C ARG A 110 15.46 -0.46 1.58
N GLN A 111 15.00 0.64 0.99
CA GLN A 111 14.97 0.80 -0.47
C GLN A 111 16.37 0.68 -1.12
N ILE A 112 17.43 1.13 -0.42
CA ILE A 112 18.82 0.91 -0.87
C ILE A 112 19.18 -0.57 -0.78
N LEU A 113 18.90 -1.20 0.37
CA LEU A 113 19.27 -2.59 0.65
C LEU A 113 18.51 -3.62 -0.20
N ASP A 114 17.30 -3.29 -0.66
CA ASP A 114 16.53 -4.11 -1.59
C ASP A 114 17.24 -4.22 -2.95
N THR A 115 18.01 -3.19 -3.34
CA THR A 115 18.77 -3.16 -4.60
C THR A 115 20.23 -3.61 -4.40
N ASP A 116 20.87 -3.19 -3.31
CA ASP A 116 22.22 -3.60 -2.92
C ASP A 116 22.24 -4.07 -1.44
N PRO A 117 22.00 -5.38 -1.20
CA PRO A 117 21.97 -5.93 0.15
C PRO A 117 23.28 -5.78 0.94
N ASN A 118 24.41 -5.54 0.25
CA ASN A 118 25.73 -5.41 0.85
C ASN A 118 26.18 -3.95 1.02
N HIS A 119 25.26 -2.99 0.82
CA HIS A 119 25.57 -1.58 0.94
C HIS A 119 25.97 -1.20 2.38
N LYS A 120 27.27 -1.05 2.63
CA LYS A 120 27.86 -0.88 3.98
C LYS A 120 27.25 0.28 4.78
N ARG A 121 27.10 1.48 4.19
CA ARG A 121 26.59 2.67 4.91
C ARG A 121 25.11 2.51 5.26
N ALA A 122 24.27 2.13 4.29
CA ALA A 122 22.85 1.87 4.52
C ALA A 122 22.61 0.84 5.63
N ARG A 123 23.38 -0.25 5.68
CA ARG A 123 23.27 -1.25 6.76
C ARG A 123 23.68 -0.69 8.13
N LEU A 124 24.73 0.13 8.18
CA LEU A 124 25.17 0.77 9.41
C LEU A 124 24.08 1.73 9.93
N TYR A 125 23.61 2.64 9.08
CA TYR A 125 22.57 3.61 9.44
C TYR A 125 21.26 2.93 9.81
N LEU A 126 20.94 1.78 9.19
CA LEU A 126 19.73 1.03 9.55
C LEU A 126 19.80 0.47 10.97
N VAL A 127 20.98 0.02 11.42
CA VAL A 127 21.16 -0.44 12.81
C VAL A 127 20.99 0.72 13.77
N ASP A 128 21.51 1.91 13.44
CA ASP A 128 21.38 3.11 14.28
C ASP A 128 19.91 3.54 14.37
N VAL A 129 19.21 3.65 13.23
CA VAL A 129 17.77 3.98 13.18
C VAL A 129 16.94 2.96 13.95
N GLN A 130 17.19 1.65 13.77
CA GLN A 130 16.45 0.61 14.49
C GLN A 130 16.72 0.64 16.00
N SER A 131 17.95 0.94 16.41
CA SER A 131 18.30 1.09 17.83
C SER A 131 17.60 2.31 18.44
N SER A 132 17.52 3.41 17.68
CA SER A 132 16.74 4.60 18.05
C SER A 132 15.24 4.29 18.15
N THR A 133 14.72 3.43 17.28
CA THR A 133 13.32 2.97 17.33
C THR A 133 13.07 2.07 18.55
N ASP A 134 13.98 1.16 18.88
CA ASP A 134 13.83 0.23 20.01
C ASP A 134 13.88 0.95 21.39
N MET A 135 14.46 2.16 21.45
CA MET A 135 14.44 3.01 22.64
C MET A 135 13.14 3.82 22.80
N TYR A 136 12.40 4.02 21.70
CA TYR A 136 11.07 4.63 21.69
C TYR A 136 10.02 3.53 21.53
N TYR A 137 9.73 2.82 22.62
CA TYR A 137 8.40 2.22 22.76
C TYR A 137 7.39 3.35 22.62
N ASP A 138 6.79 3.47 21.45
CA ASP A 138 5.67 4.35 21.20
C ASP A 138 4.53 3.89 22.13
N GLU A 139 4.45 4.50 23.32
CA GLU A 139 3.43 4.19 24.32
C GLU A 139 2.03 4.28 23.72
N GLU A 140 1.82 5.08 22.67
CA GLU A 140 0.53 5.24 22.01
C GLU A 140 0.22 4.04 21.11
N ILE A 141 1.16 3.62 20.25
CA ILE A 141 1.00 2.41 19.42
C ILE A 141 0.94 1.15 20.29
N ALA A 142 1.79 1.03 21.31
CA ALA A 142 1.79 -0.11 22.23
C ALA A 142 0.50 -0.13 23.07
N ARG A 143 0.01 1.03 23.55
CA ARG A 143 -1.27 1.12 24.27
C ARG A 143 -2.45 0.82 23.37
N ASP A 144 -2.44 1.25 22.12
CA ASP A 144 -3.55 1.00 21.20
C ASP A 144 -3.53 -0.44 20.67
N ALA A 145 -2.35 -1.03 20.46
CA ALA A 145 -2.20 -2.46 20.21
C ALA A 145 -2.66 -3.27 21.43
N ALA A 146 -2.29 -2.86 22.66
CA ALA A 146 -2.72 -3.52 23.89
C ALA A 146 -4.23 -3.37 24.14
N LYS A 147 -4.83 -2.20 23.89
CA LYS A 147 -6.28 -1.98 23.96
C LYS A 147 -7.01 -2.84 22.94
N THR A 148 -6.52 -2.88 21.70
CA THR A 148 -7.11 -3.71 20.65
C THR A 148 -6.99 -5.19 20.98
N ALA A 149 -5.83 -5.65 21.46
CA ALA A 149 -5.62 -7.02 21.90
C ALA A 149 -6.52 -7.40 23.09
N ALA A 150 -6.66 -6.50 24.07
CA ALA A 150 -7.57 -6.69 25.21
C ALA A 150 -9.03 -6.77 24.76
N MET A 151 -9.44 -5.94 23.80
CA MET A 151 -10.78 -5.99 23.22
C MET A 151 -11.04 -7.31 22.49
N MET A 152 -10.08 -7.80 21.70
CA MET A 152 -10.20 -9.09 20.99
C MET A 152 -10.29 -10.28 21.96
N ASN A 153 -9.60 -10.21 23.08
CA ASN A 153 -9.64 -11.24 24.13
C ASN A 153 -10.86 -11.15 25.05
N THR A 154 -11.74 -10.15 24.86
CA THR A 154 -12.94 -9.99 25.69
C THR A 154 -13.87 -11.19 25.52
N PRO A 155 -14.24 -11.90 26.61
CA PRO A 155 -15.12 -13.06 26.55
C PRO A 155 -16.50 -12.74 25.98
N VAL A 156 -17.07 -13.66 25.20
CA VAL A 156 -18.45 -13.47 24.67
C VAL A 156 -19.53 -13.43 25.76
N THR A 157 -19.19 -13.85 26.98
CA THR A 157 -20.07 -13.80 28.17
C THR A 157 -20.27 -12.40 28.71
N ASP A 158 -19.34 -11.49 28.43
CA ASP A 158 -19.35 -10.12 28.95
C ASP A 158 -20.27 -9.21 28.14
N PHE A 159 -20.77 -9.70 27.00
CA PHE A 159 -21.71 -9.00 26.16
C PHE A 159 -23.16 -9.32 26.56
N GLU A 160 -24.03 -8.32 26.45
CA GLU A 160 -25.48 -8.41 26.69
C GLU A 160 -26.19 -9.18 25.57
N LEU A 161 -25.91 -10.48 25.49
CA LEU A 161 -26.52 -11.41 24.55
C LEU A 161 -27.59 -12.25 25.25
N SER A 162 -28.64 -12.64 24.50
CA SER A 162 -29.65 -13.56 25.04
C SER A 162 -29.01 -14.86 25.53
N VAL A 163 -29.67 -15.51 26.49
CA VAL A 163 -29.24 -16.82 27.01
C VAL A 163 -29.10 -17.84 25.87
N ARG A 164 -29.96 -17.74 24.85
CA ARG A 164 -29.90 -18.57 23.65
C ARG A 164 -28.65 -18.31 22.82
N ALA A 165 -28.33 -17.04 22.52
CA ALA A 165 -27.14 -16.69 21.75
C ALA A 165 -25.85 -17.14 22.47
N ARG A 166 -25.72 -16.89 23.78
CA ARG A 166 -24.57 -17.32 24.59
C ARG A 166 -24.40 -18.84 24.61
N ASN A 167 -25.50 -19.58 24.78
CA ASN A 167 -25.45 -21.05 24.78
C ASN A 167 -25.06 -21.62 23.41
N CYS A 168 -25.45 -20.97 22.31
CA CYS A 168 -25.04 -21.39 20.97
C CYS A 168 -23.56 -21.10 20.72
N LEU A 169 -23.08 -19.89 21.04
CA LEU A 169 -21.67 -19.51 20.89
C LEU A 169 -20.74 -20.43 21.70
N LYS A 170 -21.13 -20.76 22.94
CA LYS A 170 -20.39 -21.71 23.79
C LYS A 170 -20.28 -23.10 23.16
N LYS A 171 -21.35 -23.59 22.51
CA LYS A 171 -21.37 -24.89 21.81
C LYS A 171 -20.56 -24.89 20.51
N MET A 172 -20.38 -23.72 19.89
CA MET A 172 -19.51 -23.51 18.73
C MET A 172 -18.05 -23.26 19.12
N GLU A 173 -17.70 -23.38 20.41
CA GLU A 173 -16.37 -23.05 20.95
C GLU A 173 -15.91 -21.59 20.73
N ILE A 174 -16.85 -20.68 20.42
CA ILE A 174 -16.59 -19.26 20.30
C ILE A 174 -16.56 -18.66 21.70
N ARG A 175 -15.36 -18.33 22.21
CA ARG A 175 -15.16 -17.88 23.60
C ARG A 175 -14.83 -16.39 23.69
N SER A 176 -14.20 -15.83 22.68
CA SER A 176 -13.79 -14.42 22.67
C SER A 176 -14.44 -13.64 21.52
N LEU A 177 -14.39 -12.31 21.61
CA LEU A 177 -14.77 -11.42 20.51
C LEU A 177 -13.93 -11.71 19.26
N GLY A 178 -12.63 -11.94 19.41
CA GLY A 178 -11.73 -12.27 18.30
C GLY A 178 -12.14 -13.56 17.57
N ASP A 179 -12.59 -14.59 18.30
CA ASP A 179 -13.10 -15.83 17.71
C ASP A 179 -14.40 -15.57 16.94
N LEU A 180 -15.30 -14.76 17.49
CA LEU A 180 -16.58 -14.42 16.87
C LEU A 180 -16.39 -13.69 15.53
N LEU A 181 -15.37 -12.82 15.43
CA LEU A 181 -15.05 -12.10 14.20
C LEU A 181 -14.50 -13.00 13.09
N LYS A 182 -14.00 -14.20 13.42
CA LYS A 182 -13.49 -15.18 12.46
C LYS A 182 -14.58 -16.07 11.87
N VAL A 183 -15.79 -16.01 12.42
CA VAL A 183 -16.92 -16.83 11.98
C VAL A 183 -17.84 -15.99 11.11
N SER A 184 -18.28 -16.58 9.99
CA SER A 184 -19.21 -15.96 9.05
C SER A 184 -20.67 -16.11 9.48
N GLU A 185 -21.54 -15.27 8.93
CA GLU A 185 -22.99 -15.34 9.20
C GLU A 185 -23.59 -16.69 8.79
N ASN A 186 -23.12 -17.25 7.66
CA ASN A 186 -23.58 -18.52 7.13
C ASN A 186 -23.21 -19.69 8.05
N GLU A 187 -22.00 -19.67 8.62
CA GLU A 187 -21.54 -20.69 9.57
C GLU A 187 -22.36 -20.66 10.86
N LEU A 188 -22.68 -19.46 11.38
CA LEU A 188 -23.54 -19.33 12.55
C LEU A 188 -24.95 -19.88 12.27
N LEU A 189 -25.55 -19.56 11.12
CA LEU A 189 -26.88 -20.04 10.72
C LEU A 189 -26.93 -21.54 10.42
N SER A 190 -25.80 -22.15 10.03
CA SER A 190 -25.73 -23.59 9.73
C SER A 190 -25.88 -24.46 10.99
N TYR A 191 -25.67 -23.90 12.19
CA TYR A 191 -25.61 -24.66 13.41
C TYR A 191 -27.00 -24.96 13.98
N LYS A 192 -27.20 -26.21 14.39
CA LYS A 192 -28.47 -26.69 14.96
C LYS A 192 -28.84 -25.85 16.19
N ASN A 193 -30.01 -25.20 16.13
CA ASN A 193 -30.62 -24.33 17.15
C ASN A 193 -30.14 -22.87 17.19
N PHE A 194 -29.20 -22.46 16.34
CA PHE A 194 -28.92 -21.05 16.10
C PHE A 194 -30.06 -20.44 15.26
N GLY A 195 -30.56 -19.26 15.64
CA GLY A 195 -31.74 -18.66 15.04
C GLY A 195 -31.47 -17.24 14.54
N GLU A 196 -32.31 -16.78 13.63
CA GLU A 196 -32.21 -15.45 13.00
C GLU A 196 -32.23 -14.31 14.04
N THR A 197 -33.00 -14.46 15.13
CA THR A 197 -33.02 -13.50 16.25
C THR A 197 -31.66 -13.39 16.94
N SER A 198 -30.98 -14.53 17.19
CA SER A 198 -29.65 -14.54 17.80
C SER A 198 -28.58 -13.96 16.87
N LEU A 199 -28.72 -14.13 15.55
CA LEU A 199 -27.86 -13.48 14.56
C LEU A 199 -28.01 -11.96 14.62
N VAL A 200 -29.25 -11.47 14.65
CA VAL A 200 -29.56 -10.04 14.70
C VAL A 200 -29.00 -9.41 15.98
N GLU A 201 -29.13 -10.08 17.13
CA GLU A 201 -28.53 -9.63 18.40
C GLU A 201 -27.00 -9.47 18.29
N ILE A 202 -26.32 -10.48 17.73
CA ILE A 202 -24.87 -10.46 17.54
C ILE A 202 -24.44 -9.33 16.59
N LYS A 203 -25.16 -9.16 15.47
CA LYS A 203 -24.87 -8.09 14.50
C LYS A 203 -25.04 -6.69 15.12
N HIS A 204 -26.08 -6.49 15.93
CA HIS A 204 -26.27 -5.21 16.64
C HIS A 204 -25.14 -4.94 17.63
N MET A 205 -24.75 -5.95 18.42
CA MET A 205 -23.64 -5.83 19.38
C MET A 205 -22.32 -5.46 18.68
N LEU A 206 -22.01 -6.11 17.56
CA LEU A 206 -20.80 -5.84 16.78
C LEU A 206 -20.86 -4.45 16.13
N THR A 207 -22.00 -4.07 15.54
CA THR A 207 -22.19 -2.77 14.90
C THR A 207 -22.04 -1.61 15.89
N ALA A 208 -22.55 -1.77 17.12
CA ALA A 208 -22.40 -0.78 18.19
C ALA A 208 -20.92 -0.51 18.57
N ARG A 209 -20.01 -1.41 18.18
CA ARG A 209 -18.55 -1.32 18.42
C ARG A 209 -17.77 -1.07 17.12
N GLY A 210 -18.46 -0.82 16.01
CA GLY A 210 -17.83 -0.62 14.69
C GLY A 210 -17.24 -1.89 14.07
N LEU A 211 -17.68 -3.07 14.53
CA LEU A 211 -17.17 -4.38 14.11
C LEU A 211 -18.20 -5.11 13.22
N ARG A 212 -17.75 -6.02 12.35
CA ARG A 212 -18.62 -6.89 11.53
C ARG A 212 -18.22 -8.37 11.64
N LEU A 213 -19.20 -9.28 11.54
CA LEU A 213 -18.93 -10.72 11.44
C LEU A 213 -18.06 -11.04 10.23
N GLY A 214 -17.17 -12.01 10.35
CA GLY A 214 -16.25 -12.41 9.27
C GLY A 214 -15.06 -11.47 9.02
N GLN A 215 -14.95 -10.29 9.65
CA GLN A 215 -13.79 -9.40 9.43
C GLN A 215 -12.46 -9.97 9.94
N GLY A 216 -12.50 -10.89 10.91
CA GLY A 216 -11.32 -11.63 11.37
C GLY A 216 -11.02 -12.87 10.50
N ALA A 217 -11.99 -13.32 9.72
CA ALA A 217 -11.83 -14.42 8.75
C ALA A 217 -11.14 -13.91 7.47
N GLU A 218 -11.44 -12.67 7.07
CA GLU A 218 -10.82 -11.98 5.93
C GLU A 218 -9.34 -11.65 6.14
N GLY A 219 -8.81 -11.77 7.37
CA GLY A 219 -7.50 -11.20 7.73
C GLY A 219 -6.46 -12.13 8.38
N SER A 220 -6.62 -13.46 8.41
CA SER A 220 -5.62 -14.30 9.13
C SER A 220 -5.24 -15.66 8.53
N HIS A 221 -5.99 -16.23 7.59
CA HIS A 221 -5.53 -17.39 6.79
C HIS A 221 -5.74 -17.17 5.30
N VAL A 222 -6.85 -16.52 4.97
CA VAL A 222 -7.23 -16.11 3.62
C VAL A 222 -6.20 -15.13 3.04
N SER A 223 -5.67 -14.18 3.81
CA SER A 223 -4.59 -13.29 3.34
C SER A 223 -3.26 -13.99 3.06
N ARG A 224 -2.87 -15.03 3.81
CA ARG A 224 -1.63 -15.78 3.50
C ARG A 224 -1.79 -16.62 2.23
N VAL A 225 -2.88 -17.38 2.13
CA VAL A 225 -3.18 -18.16 0.92
C VAL A 225 -3.41 -17.26 -0.29
N HIS A 226 -4.05 -16.10 -0.13
CA HIS A 226 -4.18 -15.13 -1.22
C HIS A 226 -2.85 -14.46 -1.56
N GLN A 227 -1.98 -14.18 -0.58
CA GLN A 227 -0.65 -13.63 -0.81
C GLN A 227 0.21 -14.63 -1.58
N ASP A 228 0.30 -15.88 -1.11
CA ASP A 228 1.05 -16.95 -1.77
C ASP A 228 0.56 -17.17 -3.23
N ARG A 229 -0.76 -17.07 -3.44
CA ARG A 229 -1.38 -17.29 -4.76
C ARG A 229 -1.30 -16.07 -5.66
N TYR A 230 -1.26 -14.87 -5.09
CA TYR A 230 -0.95 -13.66 -5.83
C TYR A 230 0.52 -13.68 -6.28
N GLU A 231 1.42 -14.19 -5.44
CA GLU A 231 2.83 -14.43 -5.78
C GLU A 231 2.99 -15.50 -6.88
N GLU A 232 2.19 -16.58 -6.86
CA GLU A 232 2.13 -17.55 -7.97
C GLU A 232 1.68 -16.90 -9.29
N LEU A 233 0.69 -16.01 -9.26
CA LEU A 233 0.24 -15.28 -10.46
C LEU A 233 1.32 -14.34 -10.99
N LEU A 234 2.11 -13.70 -10.13
CA LEU A 234 3.23 -12.85 -10.54
C LEU A 234 4.31 -13.61 -11.33
N ASN A 235 4.41 -14.94 -11.14
CA ASN A 235 5.32 -15.77 -11.93
C ASN A 235 4.82 -16.03 -13.37
N HIS A 236 3.51 -15.90 -13.61
CA HIS A 236 2.87 -16.29 -14.88
C HIS A 236 2.22 -15.13 -15.64
N ALA A 237 1.99 -14.00 -14.97
CA ALA A 237 1.40 -12.80 -15.55
C ALA A 237 2.14 -11.54 -15.09
N PRO A 238 2.29 -10.52 -15.96
CA PRO A 238 2.96 -9.29 -15.59
C PRO A 238 2.16 -8.53 -14.51
N GLU A 239 2.87 -8.06 -13.48
CA GLU A 239 2.31 -7.31 -12.33
C GLU A 239 1.41 -6.14 -12.76
N GLN A 240 1.76 -5.49 -13.87
CA GLN A 240 0.98 -4.38 -14.42
C GLN A 240 -0.44 -4.78 -14.79
N ILE A 241 -0.66 -6.00 -15.31
CA ILE A 241 -1.99 -6.52 -15.64
C ILE A 241 -2.75 -6.88 -14.36
N LEU A 242 -2.09 -7.54 -13.40
CA LEU A 242 -2.72 -7.97 -12.14
C LEU A 242 -3.25 -6.78 -11.32
N LYS A 243 -2.57 -5.63 -11.35
CA LYS A 243 -2.99 -4.41 -10.65
C LYS A 243 -4.06 -3.61 -11.40
N GLN A 244 -4.44 -3.99 -12.62
CA GLN A 244 -5.50 -3.27 -13.35
C GLN A 244 -6.84 -3.41 -12.64
N PRO A 245 -7.67 -2.35 -12.62
CA PRO A 245 -8.97 -2.42 -12.00
C PRO A 245 -9.93 -3.28 -12.84
N VAL A 246 -10.83 -4.01 -12.16
CA VAL A 246 -11.86 -4.84 -12.83
C VAL A 246 -12.83 -4.04 -13.71
N SER A 247 -12.83 -2.70 -13.60
CA SER A 247 -13.59 -1.81 -14.48
C SER A 247 -13.16 -1.92 -15.96
N VAL A 248 -11.90 -2.29 -16.22
CA VAL A 248 -11.36 -2.46 -17.59
C VAL A 248 -12.08 -3.57 -18.35
N LEU A 249 -12.62 -4.57 -17.63
CA LEU A 249 -13.34 -5.70 -18.21
C LEU A 249 -14.71 -5.31 -18.81
N ASN A 250 -15.16 -4.05 -18.64
CA ASN A 250 -16.43 -3.53 -19.18
C ASN A 250 -17.65 -4.41 -18.90
N LEU A 251 -17.66 -5.06 -17.73
CA LEU A 251 -18.66 -6.04 -17.34
C LEU A 251 -20.06 -5.43 -17.18
N SER A 252 -21.08 -6.28 -17.32
CA SER A 252 -22.47 -5.92 -17.05
C SER A 252 -22.67 -5.40 -15.62
N VAL A 253 -23.72 -4.60 -15.40
CA VAL A 253 -24.07 -4.07 -14.07
C VAL A 253 -24.25 -5.19 -13.04
N ARG A 254 -24.72 -6.37 -13.47
CA ARG A 254 -24.88 -7.55 -12.61
C ARG A 254 -23.54 -8.12 -12.16
N ALA A 255 -22.63 -8.38 -13.10
CA ALA A 255 -21.28 -8.87 -12.79
C ALA A 255 -20.50 -7.86 -11.93
N ARG A 256 -20.56 -6.56 -12.27
CA ARG A 256 -19.90 -5.50 -11.48
C ARG A 256 -20.40 -5.42 -10.05
N LYS A 257 -21.72 -5.48 -9.83
CA LYS A 257 -22.31 -5.48 -8.48
C LYS A 257 -21.95 -6.73 -7.69
N ALA A 258 -21.74 -7.86 -8.36
CA ALA A 258 -21.29 -9.09 -7.71
C ALA A 258 -19.82 -8.96 -7.25
N LEU A 259 -18.94 -8.45 -8.11
CA LEU A 259 -17.52 -8.22 -7.76
C LEU A 259 -17.37 -7.22 -6.60
N GLN A 260 -18.15 -6.14 -6.59
CA GLN A 260 -18.16 -5.17 -5.50
C GLN A 260 -18.57 -5.78 -4.15
N ARG A 261 -19.49 -6.76 -4.14
CA ARG A 261 -19.91 -7.45 -2.90
C ARG A 261 -18.82 -8.35 -2.33
N LEU A 262 -17.94 -8.86 -3.20
CA LEU A 262 -16.77 -9.63 -2.81
C LEU A 262 -15.52 -8.76 -2.58
N ASN A 263 -15.68 -7.43 -2.64
CA ASN A 263 -14.58 -6.47 -2.55
C ASN A 263 -13.43 -6.78 -3.53
N ILE A 264 -13.75 -7.30 -4.71
CA ILE A 264 -12.77 -7.58 -5.77
C ILE A 264 -12.54 -6.29 -6.54
N GLN A 265 -11.32 -5.76 -6.48
CA GLN A 265 -10.98 -4.45 -7.05
C GLN A 265 -10.06 -4.58 -8.26
N THR A 266 -9.16 -5.56 -8.26
CA THR A 266 -8.16 -5.74 -9.33
C THR A 266 -8.36 -7.04 -10.11
N LEU A 267 -7.72 -7.15 -11.27
CA LEU A 267 -7.72 -8.39 -12.07
C LEU A 267 -7.02 -9.54 -11.33
N GLY A 268 -5.99 -9.25 -10.53
CA GLY A 268 -5.33 -10.25 -9.68
C GLY A 268 -6.26 -10.78 -8.58
N ASP A 269 -7.00 -9.90 -7.92
CA ASP A 269 -8.01 -10.29 -6.91
C ASP A 269 -9.11 -11.18 -7.49
N LEU A 270 -9.38 -11.03 -8.79
CA LEU A 270 -10.37 -11.82 -9.52
C LEU A 270 -9.80 -13.16 -9.97
N ALA A 271 -8.56 -13.20 -10.48
CA ALA A 271 -7.90 -14.40 -10.98
C ALA A 271 -7.64 -15.46 -9.88
N ILE A 272 -7.40 -15.02 -8.63
CA ILE A 272 -7.21 -15.95 -7.49
C ILE A 272 -8.50 -16.67 -7.05
N ARG A 273 -9.67 -16.27 -7.57
CA ARG A 273 -10.98 -16.83 -7.26
C ARG A 273 -11.31 -18.01 -8.15
N THR A 274 -12.18 -18.88 -7.65
CA THR A 274 -12.69 -20.03 -8.39
C THR A 274 -14.07 -19.74 -8.98
N GLU A 275 -14.45 -20.48 -10.02
CA GLU A 275 -15.81 -20.37 -10.59
C GLU A 275 -16.89 -20.67 -9.55
N ALA A 276 -16.66 -21.65 -8.68
CA ALA A 276 -17.58 -22.03 -7.61
C ALA A 276 -17.80 -20.90 -6.59
N GLU A 277 -16.74 -20.16 -6.23
CA GLU A 277 -16.84 -18.99 -5.35
C GLU A 277 -17.72 -17.89 -5.95
N LEU A 278 -17.58 -17.63 -7.26
CA LEU A 278 -18.38 -16.62 -7.93
C LEU A 278 -19.85 -17.06 -8.10
N MET A 279 -20.08 -18.33 -8.41
CA MET A 279 -21.42 -18.91 -8.56
C MET A 279 -22.21 -18.97 -7.24
N GLY A 280 -21.54 -18.92 -6.09
CA GLY A 280 -22.20 -18.84 -4.78
C GLY A 280 -22.84 -17.49 -4.46
N ILE A 281 -22.62 -16.45 -5.27
CA ILE A 281 -23.11 -15.10 -4.99
C ILE A 281 -24.59 -14.96 -5.35
N LYS A 282 -25.39 -14.42 -4.42
CA LYS A 282 -26.80 -14.11 -4.65
C LYS A 282 -26.97 -13.15 -5.84
N ASN A 283 -27.73 -13.59 -6.86
CA ASN A 283 -28.00 -12.90 -8.13
C ASN A 283 -26.80 -12.83 -9.11
N PHE A 284 -25.78 -13.66 -8.90
CA PHE A 284 -24.79 -13.99 -9.93
C PHE A 284 -25.28 -15.21 -10.73
N GLY A 285 -24.90 -15.30 -12.00
CA GLY A 285 -25.39 -16.38 -12.87
C GLY A 285 -24.43 -16.66 -14.02
N SER A 286 -24.75 -17.70 -14.79
CA SER A 286 -23.89 -18.24 -15.85
C SER A 286 -23.46 -17.20 -16.89
N THR A 287 -24.33 -16.26 -17.26
CA THR A 287 -23.96 -15.18 -18.20
C THR A 287 -22.89 -14.25 -17.64
N SER A 288 -22.94 -13.94 -16.34
CA SER A 288 -21.93 -13.11 -15.68
C SER A 288 -20.60 -13.86 -15.51
N LEU A 289 -20.63 -15.18 -15.32
CA LEU A 289 -19.43 -16.01 -15.29
C LEU A 289 -18.74 -16.03 -16.67
N VAL A 290 -19.51 -16.22 -17.75
CA VAL A 290 -18.98 -16.19 -19.12
C VAL A 290 -18.38 -14.83 -19.46
N GLU A 291 -19.03 -13.73 -19.06
CA GLU A 291 -18.49 -12.37 -19.22
C GLU A 291 -17.15 -12.19 -18.48
N ILE A 292 -17.05 -12.68 -17.25
CA ILE A 292 -15.83 -12.61 -16.44
C ILE A 292 -14.70 -13.43 -17.06
N ASN A 293 -14.97 -14.68 -17.46
CA ASN A 293 -13.98 -15.55 -18.09
C ASN A 293 -13.48 -14.97 -19.41
N ALA A 294 -14.38 -14.50 -20.27
CA ALA A 294 -14.00 -13.85 -21.53
C ALA A 294 -13.16 -12.58 -21.28
N GLY A 295 -13.50 -11.81 -20.25
CA GLY A 295 -12.76 -10.61 -19.86
C GLY A 295 -11.34 -10.91 -19.35
N LEU A 296 -11.19 -11.92 -18.48
CA LEU A 296 -9.88 -12.34 -17.97
C LEU A 296 -8.99 -12.91 -19.08
N VAL A 297 -9.54 -13.77 -19.94
CA VAL A 297 -8.79 -14.38 -21.06
C VAL A 297 -8.27 -13.32 -22.03
N ALA A 298 -9.03 -12.25 -22.27
CA ALA A 298 -8.57 -11.11 -23.07
C ALA A 298 -7.33 -10.40 -22.49
N HIS A 299 -7.09 -10.54 -21.18
CA HIS A 299 -5.94 -10.00 -20.46
C HIS A 299 -4.88 -11.07 -20.15
N GLY A 300 -4.99 -12.28 -20.72
CA GLY A 300 -4.07 -13.37 -20.49
C GLY A 300 -4.17 -13.99 -19.09
N LEU A 301 -5.31 -13.84 -18.44
CA LEU A 301 -5.59 -14.39 -17.11
C LEU A 301 -6.74 -15.40 -17.20
N GLU A 302 -6.80 -16.29 -16.22
CA GLU A 302 -7.92 -17.21 -16.04
C GLU A 302 -8.31 -17.27 -14.56
N LEU A 303 -9.54 -17.73 -14.29
CA LEU A 303 -9.95 -18.04 -12.93
C LEU A 303 -9.20 -19.28 -12.46
N ARG A 304 -9.01 -19.39 -11.15
CA ARG A 304 -8.36 -20.56 -10.57
C ARG A 304 -9.21 -21.81 -10.78
N ASN A 305 -8.59 -22.84 -11.36
CA ASN A 305 -9.10 -24.21 -11.33
C ASN A 305 -8.81 -24.87 -9.97
N LEU A 306 -9.74 -25.72 -9.52
CA LEU A 306 -9.57 -26.51 -8.28
C LEU A 306 -8.90 -27.87 -8.53
N ASP A 307 -8.65 -28.20 -9.80
CA ASP A 307 -8.07 -29.47 -10.26
C ASP A 307 -6.54 -29.40 -10.48
N ASP A 308 -5.93 -28.23 -10.25
CA ASP A 308 -4.49 -27.95 -10.27
C ASP A 308 -3.96 -27.70 -8.84
#